data_AF-A0A3S1CQ55-F1
#
_entry.id   AF-A0A3S1CQ55-F1
#
_cell.length_a   1.000
_cell.length_b   1.000
_cell.length_c   1.000
_cell.angle_alpha   90.00
_cell.angle_beta   90.00
_cell.angle_gamma   90.00
#
_symmetry.space_group_name_H-M   'P 1'
#
loop_
_entity.id
_entity.type
_entity.pdbx_description
1 polymer ?
#
loop_
_entity_poly.entity_id
_entity_poly.type
_entity_poly.pdbx_seq_one_letter_code
_entity_poly.pdbx_strand_id
1 'polypeptide(L)'
;MEISNIRLRSQQLLVFLSIVCGVGIVNPDTVSSQTTPVIRILRVNAVSGTSFKLRENWFKQSKDITSDEKCPVKRNDKFFVTSIRRQIQNAPARPQGNTERLSDYWEVTFEKPLPCEQNIDNVQTWFVYKQHVQELRSVLVP
;
A
#
# COMPACT_ATOMS: atom_id res chain seq x y z
N MET A 1 -23.70 -19.13 -42.19
CA MET A 1 -24.83 -18.80 -41.29
C MET A 1 -24.28 -18.95 -39.88
N GLU A 2 -24.03 -17.93 -39.07
CA GLU A 2 -24.04 -16.48 -39.19
C GLU A 2 -22.78 -15.96 -38.47
N ILE A 3 -22.17 -14.91 -39.03
CA ILE A 3 -21.10 -14.13 -38.40
C ILE A 3 -21.80 -12.94 -37.73
N SER A 4 -21.64 -12.79 -36.42
CA SER A 4 -22.17 -11.64 -35.70
C SER A 4 -21.04 -10.74 -35.23
N ASN A 5 -20.74 -9.76 -36.07
CA ASN A 5 -20.02 -8.53 -35.78
C ASN A 5 -20.83 -7.63 -34.82
N ILE A 6 -20.18 -7.04 -33.83
CA ILE A 6 -20.65 -5.79 -33.18
C ILE A 6 -19.42 -5.02 -32.66
N ARG A 7 -18.75 -4.28 -33.53
CA ARG A 7 -18.81 -2.80 -33.67
C ARG A 7 -18.58 -2.03 -32.35
N LEU A 8 -17.33 -1.62 -32.17
CA LEU A 8 -16.92 -0.41 -31.45
C LEU A 8 -17.79 0.77 -31.90
N ARG A 9 -18.55 1.37 -30.98
CA ARG A 9 -19.30 2.59 -31.23
C ARG A 9 -18.61 3.75 -30.51
N SER A 10 -17.87 4.52 -31.30
CA SER A 10 -17.38 5.86 -30.97
C SER A 10 -18.59 6.77 -30.71
N GLN A 11 -18.77 7.23 -29.47
CA GLN A 11 -19.73 8.29 -29.16
C GLN A 11 -19.08 9.64 -29.44
N GLN A 12 -19.18 10.09 -30.69
CA GLN A 12 -19.10 11.50 -31.03
C GLN A 12 -20.37 12.19 -30.51
N LEU A 13 -20.26 12.93 -29.42
CA LEU A 13 -21.25 13.92 -29.02
C LEU A 13 -20.80 15.28 -29.55
N LEU A 14 -21.27 15.60 -30.76
CA LEU A 14 -21.31 16.96 -31.27
C LEU A 14 -22.42 17.72 -30.53
N VAL A 15 -22.03 18.67 -29.68
CA VAL A 15 -22.95 19.67 -29.13
C VAL A 15 -22.52 21.03 -29.66
N PHE A 16 -23.32 21.56 -30.57
CA PHE A 16 -23.25 22.92 -31.09
C PHE A 16 -24.14 23.86 -30.26
N LEU A 17 -23.75 25.15 -30.27
CA LEU A 17 -24.46 26.38 -29.85
C LEU A 17 -24.42 26.68 -28.34
N SER A 18 -24.07 27.88 -27.86
CA SER A 18 -24.33 29.21 -28.42
C SER A 18 -23.28 30.22 -27.93
N ILE A 19 -22.89 31.16 -28.80
CA ILE A 19 -22.10 32.35 -28.43
C ILE A 19 -23.03 33.30 -27.69
N VAL A 20 -22.70 33.61 -26.43
CA VAL A 20 -23.21 34.79 -25.73
C VAL A 20 -22.01 35.55 -25.20
N CYS A 21 -21.75 36.73 -25.77
CA CYS A 21 -20.78 37.70 -25.27
C CYS A 21 -21.21 38.15 -23.86
N GLY A 22 -20.53 37.64 -22.85
CA GLY A 22 -20.52 38.19 -21.50
C GLY A 22 -19.07 38.53 -21.14
N VAL A 23 -18.78 39.81 -20.94
CA VAL A 23 -17.49 40.26 -20.41
C VAL A 23 -17.46 39.84 -18.93
N GLY A 24 -16.92 38.66 -18.67
CA GLY A 24 -16.71 38.10 -17.34
C GLY A 24 -15.26 37.74 -17.19
N ILE A 25 -14.59 38.40 -16.25
CA ILE A 25 -13.18 38.22 -15.91
C ILE A 25 -12.89 36.73 -15.73
N VAL A 26 -11.98 36.20 -16.56
CA VAL A 26 -11.39 34.88 -16.38
C VAL A 26 -10.53 34.93 -15.12
N ASN A 27 -11.06 34.45 -13.99
CA ASN A 27 -10.22 33.93 -12.93
C ASN A 27 -9.91 32.46 -13.27
N PRO A 28 -8.68 32.12 -13.66
CA PRO A 28 -8.30 30.73 -13.81
C PRO A 28 -7.84 30.19 -12.45
N ASP A 29 -8.75 30.15 -11.47
CA ASP A 29 -8.46 29.47 -10.20
C ASP A 29 -9.05 28.07 -10.21
N THR A 30 -8.87 27.35 -11.32
CA THR A 30 -8.90 25.89 -11.27
C THR A 30 -7.55 25.44 -10.72
N VAL A 31 -7.34 25.63 -9.42
CA VAL A 31 -6.24 24.98 -8.70
C VAL A 31 -6.58 23.50 -8.67
N SER A 32 -6.19 22.80 -9.73
CA SER A 32 -6.05 21.35 -9.70
C SER A 32 -5.00 21.06 -8.63
N SER A 33 -5.46 20.72 -7.43
CA SER A 33 -4.62 20.16 -6.38
C SER A 33 -4.13 18.79 -6.85
N GLN A 34 -3.17 18.78 -7.78
CA GLN A 34 -2.37 17.62 -8.09
C GLN A 34 -1.43 17.43 -6.90
N THR A 35 -1.91 16.74 -5.87
CA THR A 35 -1.02 16.11 -4.90
C THR A 35 -0.11 15.17 -5.70
N THR A 36 1.18 15.51 -5.75
CA THR A 36 2.18 14.65 -6.37
C THR A 36 2.10 13.27 -5.72
N PRO A 37 1.97 12.19 -6.52
CA PRO A 37 1.91 10.85 -5.97
C PRO A 37 3.22 10.56 -5.23
N VAL A 38 3.13 10.35 -3.91
CA VAL A 38 4.27 9.96 -3.07
C VAL A 38 4.41 8.45 -3.14
N ILE A 39 5.45 7.98 -3.81
CA ILE A 39 5.81 6.57 -3.82
C ILE A 39 6.46 6.24 -2.48
N ARG A 40 5.91 5.26 -1.77
CA ARG A 40 6.46 4.77 -0.51
C ARG A 40 7.08 3.39 -0.72
N ILE A 41 8.31 3.24 -0.25
CA ILE A 41 9.06 2.00 -0.32
C ILE A 41 9.48 1.64 1.10
N LEU A 42 9.20 0.40 1.51
CA LEU A 42 9.74 -0.15 2.74
C LEU A 42 10.97 -0.98 2.43
N ARG A 43 12.13 -0.60 2.97
CA ARG A 43 13.38 -1.33 2.84
C ARG A 43 13.70 -2.08 4.12
N VAL A 44 14.03 -3.35 4.03
CA VAL A 44 14.55 -4.13 5.18
C VAL A 44 16.00 -3.74 5.46
N ASN A 45 16.30 -3.33 6.69
CA ASN A 45 17.65 -2.94 7.11
C ASN A 45 18.26 -3.88 8.17
N ALA A 46 17.50 -4.84 8.70
CA ALA A 46 17.97 -5.83 9.66
C ALA A 46 19.15 -6.66 9.12
N VAL A 47 20.23 -6.79 9.91
CA VAL A 47 21.49 -7.42 9.47
C VAL A 47 21.30 -8.89 9.10
N SER A 48 20.57 -9.65 9.91
CA SER A 48 20.27 -11.07 9.70
C SER A 48 18.98 -11.33 8.92
N GLY A 49 18.37 -10.28 8.35
CA GLY A 49 16.99 -10.34 7.87
C GLY A 49 15.98 -10.28 9.02
N THR A 50 14.69 -10.33 8.68
CA THR A 50 13.58 -10.28 9.63
C THR A 50 12.41 -11.11 9.11
N SER A 51 11.32 -11.19 9.87
CA SER A 51 10.04 -11.68 9.36
C SER A 51 8.96 -10.64 9.58
N PHE A 52 8.10 -10.48 8.58
CA PHE A 52 6.82 -9.82 8.75
C PHE A 52 5.83 -10.85 9.31
N LYS A 53 4.89 -10.41 10.15
CA LYS A 53 3.98 -11.32 10.86
C LYS A 53 2.53 -10.94 10.57
N LEU A 54 1.63 -11.92 10.58
CA LEU A 54 0.21 -11.62 10.58
C LEU A 54 -0.21 -10.94 11.89
N ARG A 55 -1.35 -10.25 11.83
CA ARG A 55 -1.92 -9.50 12.94
C ARG A 55 -2.10 -10.36 14.18
N GLU A 56 -2.53 -11.61 14.02
CA GLU A 56 -2.85 -12.56 15.07
C GLU A 56 -1.61 -12.92 15.90
N ASN A 57 -0.43 -12.83 15.30
CA ASN A 57 0.84 -13.25 15.86
C ASN A 57 1.85 -12.12 16.06
N TRP A 58 1.43 -10.85 16.01
CA TRP A 58 2.33 -9.70 16.11
C TRP A 58 3.27 -9.78 17.33
N PHE A 59 2.76 -10.31 18.45
CA PHE A 59 3.50 -10.43 19.71
C PHE A 59 4.40 -11.68 19.79
N LYS A 60 4.21 -12.70 18.95
CA LYS A 60 5.02 -13.92 19.03
C LYS A 60 6.39 -13.69 18.43
N GLN A 61 7.41 -14.36 18.95
CA GLN A 61 8.73 -14.37 18.28
C GLN A 61 8.62 -15.15 16.97
N SER A 62 9.32 -14.71 15.91
CA SER A 62 9.18 -15.31 14.58
C SER A 62 9.49 -16.82 14.54
N LYS A 63 10.31 -17.33 15.45
CA LYS A 63 10.61 -18.75 15.59
C LYS A 63 9.43 -19.59 16.11
N ASP A 64 8.49 -18.97 16.82
CA ASP A 64 7.34 -19.61 17.47
C ASP A 64 6.05 -19.49 16.64
N ILE A 65 6.15 -18.95 15.42
CA ILE A 65 5.04 -18.78 14.47
C ILE A 65 5.19 -19.80 13.34
N THR A 66 4.07 -20.36 12.89
CA THR A 66 4.02 -21.26 11.73
C THR A 66 4.50 -20.55 10.45
N SER A 67 4.87 -21.31 9.41
CA SER A 67 5.52 -20.73 8.23
C SER A 67 4.58 -19.90 7.35
N ASP A 68 3.28 -20.12 7.45
CA ASP A 68 2.20 -19.46 6.71
C ASP A 68 1.75 -18.16 7.37
N GLU A 69 1.94 -18.01 8.68
CA GLU A 69 1.56 -16.81 9.43
C GLU A 69 2.71 -15.79 9.58
N LYS A 70 3.85 -16.06 8.93
CA LYS A 70 5.01 -15.18 8.86
C LYS A 70 5.63 -15.17 7.46
N CYS A 71 6.21 -14.05 7.09
CA CYS A 71 6.95 -13.92 5.85
C CYS A 71 8.41 -13.59 6.13
N PRO A 72 9.37 -14.51 5.90
CA PRO A 72 10.78 -14.19 6.01
C PRO A 72 11.21 -13.26 4.88
N VAL A 73 11.92 -12.19 5.24
CA VAL A 73 12.44 -11.19 4.31
C VAL A 73 13.92 -10.92 4.58
N LYS A 74 14.67 -10.68 3.51
CA LYS A 74 16.12 -10.53 3.56
C LYS A 74 16.50 -9.07 3.70
N ARG A 75 17.71 -8.83 4.19
CA ARG A 75 18.31 -7.50 4.22
C ARG A 75 18.30 -6.89 2.82
N ASN A 76 17.95 -5.61 2.73
CA ASN A 76 17.83 -4.83 1.50
C ASN A 76 16.65 -5.17 0.58
N ASP A 77 15.78 -6.12 0.94
CA ASP A 77 14.51 -6.30 0.23
C ASP A 77 13.72 -4.98 0.27
N LYS A 78 13.08 -4.65 -0.85
CA LYS A 78 12.32 -3.43 -1.04
C LYS A 78 10.90 -3.79 -1.49
N PHE A 79 9.93 -3.18 -0.82
CA PHE A 79 8.52 -3.40 -1.11
C PHE A 79 7.81 -2.06 -1.32
N PHE A 80 7.02 -1.96 -2.38
CA PHE A 80 6.09 -0.84 -2.54
C PHE A 80 4.95 -1.01 -1.55
N VAL A 81 4.60 0.07 -0.86
CA VAL A 81 3.57 0.07 0.18
C VAL A 81 2.47 1.05 -0.18
N THR A 82 1.23 0.58 -0.08
CA THR A 82 0.04 1.41 -0.27
C THR A 82 -0.32 2.14 1.03
N SER A 83 -0.06 1.52 2.18
CA SER A 83 -0.35 2.12 3.49
C SER A 83 0.65 1.70 4.58
N ILE A 84 0.91 2.62 5.52
CA ILE A 84 1.63 2.36 6.77
C ILE A 84 0.85 2.99 7.91
N ARG A 85 0.22 2.18 8.75
CA ARG A 85 -0.46 2.60 9.98
C ARG A 85 0.51 2.52 11.16
N ARG A 86 0.80 3.68 11.73
CA ARG A 86 1.79 3.84 12.81
C ARG A 86 1.20 3.80 14.21
N GLN A 87 -0.10 4.10 14.32
CA GLN A 87 -0.88 4.07 15.55
C GLN A 87 -1.92 2.95 15.43
N ILE A 88 -1.68 1.86 16.14
CA ILE A 88 -2.48 0.63 16.09
C ILE A 88 -3.27 0.54 17.39
N GLN A 89 -4.59 0.56 17.31
CA GLN A 89 -5.47 0.60 18.49
C GLN A 89 -6.15 -0.74 18.77
N ASN A 90 -6.41 -1.54 17.73
CA ASN A 90 -7.27 -2.73 17.83
C ASN A 90 -6.50 -4.03 17.56
N ALA A 91 -5.23 -4.12 17.99
CA ALA A 91 -4.46 -5.35 17.82
C ALA A 91 -4.89 -6.43 18.82
N PRO A 92 -4.74 -7.72 18.49
CA PRO A 92 -4.96 -8.83 19.42
C PRO A 92 -4.20 -8.63 20.74
N ALA A 93 -4.82 -9.02 21.85
CA ALA A 93 -4.23 -8.88 23.16
C ALA A 93 -2.96 -9.75 23.28
N ARG A 94 -1.89 -9.15 23.78
CA ARG A 94 -0.62 -9.83 24.02
C ARG A 94 -0.73 -10.69 25.29
N PRO A 95 -0.30 -11.96 25.28
CA PRO A 95 -0.20 -12.79 26.49
C PRO A 95 0.74 -12.19 27.54
N GLN A 96 0.50 -12.54 28.81
CA GLN A 96 1.35 -12.11 29.92
C GLN A 96 2.77 -12.68 29.78
N GLY A 97 3.79 -11.89 30.15
CA GLY A 97 5.21 -12.30 30.09
C GLY A 97 5.91 -12.06 28.75
N ASN A 98 5.19 -11.63 27.71
CA ASN A 98 5.81 -11.28 26.44
C ASN A 98 6.46 -9.89 26.47
N THR A 99 7.60 -9.72 25.81
CA THR A 99 8.38 -8.47 25.80
C THR A 99 8.03 -7.52 24.65
N GLU A 100 7.44 -8.03 23.56
CA GLU A 100 7.08 -7.26 22.36
C GLU A 100 6.01 -6.23 22.69
N ARG A 101 6.20 -4.97 22.28
CA ARG A 101 5.19 -3.91 22.49
C ARG A 101 4.57 -3.55 21.16
N LEU A 102 3.25 -3.33 21.15
CA LEU A 102 2.53 -2.94 19.94
C LEU A 102 3.10 -1.65 19.32
N SER A 103 3.60 -0.75 20.18
CA SER A 103 4.30 0.48 19.81
C SER A 103 5.56 0.27 18.99
N ASP A 104 6.11 -0.95 18.93
CA ASP A 104 7.34 -1.25 18.22
C ASP A 104 7.07 -1.74 16.79
N TYR A 105 5.79 -1.87 16.42
CA TYR A 105 5.34 -2.35 15.12
C TYR A 105 4.60 -1.27 14.32
N TRP A 106 4.73 -1.37 13.01
CA TRP A 106 3.81 -0.77 12.05
C TRP A 106 2.91 -1.84 11.46
N GLU A 107 1.69 -1.45 11.13
CA GLU A 107 0.76 -2.25 10.34
C GLU A 107 0.87 -1.74 8.88
N VAL A 108 1.36 -2.58 7.97
CA VAL A 108 1.78 -2.20 6.61
C VAL A 108 0.99 -2.97 5.57
N THR A 109 0.44 -2.26 4.60
CA THR A 109 -0.22 -2.85 3.43
C THR A 109 0.71 -2.73 2.23
N PHE A 110 1.04 -3.86 1.60
CA PHE A 110 1.92 -3.91 0.44
C PHE A 110 1.11 -3.78 -0.86
N GLU A 111 1.71 -3.19 -1.89
CA GLU A 111 1.08 -3.05 -3.21
C GLU A 111 0.95 -4.39 -3.93
N LYS A 112 1.91 -5.29 -3.72
CA LYS A 112 1.93 -6.65 -4.28
C LYS A 112 2.01 -7.67 -3.15
N PRO A 113 1.51 -8.90 -3.36
CA PRO A 113 1.69 -10.00 -2.41
C PRO A 113 3.17 -10.21 -2.09
N LEU A 114 3.45 -10.56 -0.83
CA LEU A 114 4.80 -10.88 -0.41
C LEU A 114 5.25 -12.23 -1.01
N PRO A 115 6.56 -12.51 -1.08
CA PRO A 115 7.07 -13.76 -1.66
C PRO A 115 6.52 -15.05 -1.05
N CYS A 116 6.09 -15.02 0.21
CA CYS A 116 5.47 -16.14 0.91
C CYS A 116 3.98 -16.35 0.59
N GLU A 117 3.31 -15.37 -0.06
CA GLU A 117 1.87 -15.36 -0.32
C GLU A 117 1.53 -15.30 -1.82
N GLN A 118 2.43 -15.79 -2.69
CA GLN A 118 2.29 -15.66 -4.15
C GLN A 118 0.99 -16.26 -4.76
N ASN A 119 0.22 -17.04 -3.99
CA ASN A 119 -1.03 -17.67 -4.42
C ASN A 119 -2.29 -17.01 -3.84
N ILE A 120 -2.17 -15.87 -3.14
CA ILE A 120 -3.30 -15.19 -2.50
C ILE A 120 -3.54 -13.87 -3.22
N ASP A 121 -4.72 -13.74 -3.85
CA ASP A 121 -5.14 -12.53 -4.58
C ASP A 121 -5.60 -11.38 -3.66
N ASN A 122 -5.40 -11.52 -2.35
CA ASN A 122 -5.81 -10.52 -1.37
C ASN A 122 -4.64 -9.66 -0.92
N VAL A 123 -4.89 -8.35 -0.88
CA VAL A 123 -3.98 -7.36 -0.30
C VAL A 123 -3.97 -7.54 1.22
N GLN A 124 -2.99 -8.28 1.73
CA GLN A 124 -2.85 -8.55 3.16
C GLN A 124 -2.04 -7.48 3.86
N THR A 125 -2.43 -7.20 5.10
CA THR A 125 -1.76 -6.23 5.96
C THR A 125 -0.90 -6.98 6.99
N TRP A 126 0.33 -6.53 7.13
CA TRP A 126 1.39 -7.21 7.85
C TRP A 126 1.94 -6.36 8.98
N PHE A 127 2.30 -7.00 10.09
CA PHE A 127 2.99 -6.36 11.21
C PHE A 127 4.49 -6.40 10.99
N VAL A 128 5.09 -5.21 10.97
CA VAL A 128 6.51 -5.01 10.68
C VAL A 128 7.19 -4.33 11.86
N TYR A 129 8.28 -4.92 12.35
CA TYR A 129 9.06 -4.36 13.43
C TYR A 129 9.84 -3.13 12.96
N LYS A 130 9.59 -1.97 13.59
CA LYS A 130 10.07 -0.66 13.12
C LYS A 130 11.58 -0.57 12.99
N GLN A 131 12.32 -1.17 13.93
CA GLN A 131 13.78 -1.09 13.93
C GLN A 131 14.44 -1.90 12.81
N HIS A 132 13.71 -2.82 12.17
CA HIS A 132 14.20 -3.70 11.11
C HIS A 132 13.89 -3.20 9.70
N VAL A 133 13.26 -2.03 9.59
CA VAL A 133 12.90 -1.43 8.30
C VAL A 133 13.16 0.07 8.26
N GLN A 134 13.24 0.58 7.05
CA GLN A 134 13.33 1.99 6.74
C GLN A 134 12.26 2.35 5.71
N GLU A 135 11.43 3.35 6.01
CA GLU A 135 10.54 3.95 5.02
C GLU A 135 11.34 4.92 4.15
N LEU A 136 11.37 4.66 2.85
CA LEU A 136 11.90 5.55 1.82
C LEU A 136 10.72 6.19 1.10
N ARG A 137 10.81 7.50 0.85
CA ARG A 137 9.80 8.25 0.11
C ARG A 137 10.43 8.82 -1.14
N SER A 138 9.76 8.64 -2.27
CA SER A 138 10.09 9.33 -3.51
C SER A 138 8.91 10.18 -3.92
N VAL A 139 9.19 11.39 -4.39
CA VAL A 139 8.22 12.27 -5.02
C VAL A 139 8.48 12.18 -6.51
N LEU A 140 7.46 11.84 -7.29
CA LEU A 140 7.54 11.98 -8.74
C LEU A 140 7.55 13.48 -9.06
N VAL A 141 8.70 13.98 -9.50
CA VAL A 141 8.84 15.34 -10.02
C VAL A 141 8.42 15.31 -11.50
N PRO A 142 7.52 16.20 -11.95
CA PRO A 142 7.07 16.27 -13.34
C PRO A 142 8.19 16.49 -14.35
#